data_AF-A0A916QT10-F1
#
_entry.id   AF-A0A916QT10-F1
#
_cell.length_a   1.000
_cell.length_b   1.000
_cell.length_c   1.000
_cell.angle_alpha   90.00
_cell.angle_beta   90.00
_cell.angle_gamma   90.00
#
_symmetry.space_group_name_H-M   'P 1'
#
loop_
_entity.id
_entity.type
_entity.pdbx_description
1 polymer ?
#
loop_
_entity_poly.entity_id
_entity_poly.type
_entity_poly.pdbx_seq_one_letter_code
_entity_poly.pdbx_strand_id
1 'polypeptide(L)'
;MTEQKEFDVFLSHNSLDKDSVRIIGEKLEKAGIRTWLDERQFKGGDHWPGKLYEILDNTDTVFFFLGINGVGPWQDAEIDYLHNRYISSRRQSPRIVPILLPGASIDNLPSKLNYLKEIQFVTLDNLDSYDDISKLLQVFTNNSQKQTSYYVNTLDFTQEKIGRLQRDLSLAQKQSNELTKVINDIVDEMNANIGDAIRQHNLDKNKKKFEEKRNQHDQEVERLQAEISRLAHG
;
A
#
# COMPACT_ATOMS: atom_id res chain seq x y z
N MET A 1 7.91 16.02 -33.27
CA MET A 1 7.44 14.66 -32.95
C MET A 1 8.07 14.31 -31.62
N THR A 2 7.31 14.31 -30.53
CA THR A 2 7.83 13.91 -29.22
C THR A 2 7.97 12.40 -29.23
N GLU A 3 9.20 11.90 -29.14
CA GLU A 3 9.45 10.48 -28.86
C GLU A 3 8.63 10.07 -27.63
N GLN A 4 7.84 9.00 -27.76
CA GLN A 4 7.16 8.42 -26.61
C GLN A 4 8.23 7.81 -25.69
N LYS A 5 8.45 8.45 -24.55
CA LYS A 5 9.31 7.94 -23.47
C LYS A 5 8.89 6.52 -23.11
N GLU A 6 9.84 5.60 -22.96
CA GLU A 6 9.56 4.17 -22.69
C GLU A 6 8.85 3.99 -21.33
N PHE A 7 9.26 4.77 -20.33
CA PHE A 7 8.73 4.75 -18.97
C PHE A 7 8.20 6.12 -18.56
N ASP A 8 7.14 6.13 -17.76
CA ASP A 8 6.58 7.34 -17.17
C ASP A 8 7.26 7.66 -15.82
N VAL A 9 7.74 6.63 -15.11
CA VAL A 9 8.35 6.80 -13.79
C VAL A 9 9.44 5.78 -13.50
N PHE A 10 10.52 6.25 -12.88
CA PHE A 10 11.58 5.43 -12.32
C PHE A 10 11.31 5.16 -10.83
N LEU A 11 11.28 3.90 -10.43
CA LEU A 11 11.04 3.46 -9.05
C LEU A 11 12.36 3.20 -8.31
N SER A 12 12.95 4.29 -7.83
CA SER A 12 14.18 4.26 -7.04
C SER A 12 13.85 3.70 -5.65
N HIS A 13 14.43 2.57 -5.24
CA HIS A 13 14.29 2.01 -3.89
C HIS A 13 15.56 1.35 -3.32
N ASN A 14 15.63 1.22 -1.99
CA ASN A 14 16.60 0.33 -1.33
C ASN A 14 16.26 -1.13 -1.71
N SER A 15 17.25 -1.96 -2.07
CA SER A 15 17.01 -3.36 -2.43
C SER A 15 16.25 -4.18 -1.38
N LEU A 16 16.36 -3.82 -0.10
CA LEU A 16 15.60 -4.44 1.00
C LEU A 16 14.10 -4.09 0.97
N ASP A 17 13.73 -2.99 0.31
CA ASP A 17 12.36 -2.52 0.16
C ASP A 17 11.74 -2.95 -1.20
N LYS A 18 12.48 -3.73 -2.01
CA LYS A 18 12.11 -4.10 -3.38
C LYS A 18 10.75 -4.79 -3.49
N ASP A 19 10.41 -5.67 -2.55
CA ASP A 19 9.12 -6.35 -2.57
C ASP A 19 7.95 -5.37 -2.36
N SER A 20 8.10 -4.43 -1.44
CA SER A 20 7.12 -3.35 -1.22
C SER A 20 6.96 -2.48 -2.46
N VAL A 21 8.08 -2.06 -3.06
CA VAL A 21 8.08 -1.19 -4.25
C VAL A 21 7.55 -1.91 -5.49
N ARG A 22 7.78 -3.21 -5.62
CA ARG A 22 7.21 -4.04 -6.68
C ARG A 22 5.68 -4.08 -6.62
N ILE A 23 5.10 -4.25 -5.44
CA ILE A 23 3.63 -4.21 -5.25
C ILE A 23 3.07 -2.85 -5.69
N ILE A 24 3.77 -1.75 -5.36
CA ILE A 24 3.38 -0.40 -5.79
C ILE A 24 3.50 -0.26 -7.30
N GLY A 25 4.61 -0.72 -7.89
CA GLY A 25 4.84 -0.70 -9.34
C GLY A 25 3.74 -1.42 -10.11
N GLU A 26 3.39 -2.64 -9.70
CA GLU A 26 2.29 -3.41 -10.30
C GLU A 26 0.94 -2.65 -10.23
N LYS A 27 0.67 -1.93 -9.14
CA LYS A 27 -0.55 -1.12 -8.99
C LYS A 27 -0.54 0.11 -9.90
N LEU A 28 0.60 0.78 -10.03
CA LEU A 28 0.79 1.90 -10.97
C LEU A 28 0.62 1.43 -12.43
N GLU A 29 1.16 0.26 -12.78
CA GLU A 29 1.06 -0.33 -14.11
C GLU A 29 -0.38 -0.69 -14.47
N LYS A 30 -1.13 -1.30 -13.54
CA LYS A 30 -2.56 -1.55 -13.75
C LYS A 30 -3.37 -0.25 -13.89
N ALA A 31 -2.89 0.86 -13.31
CA ALA A 31 -3.49 2.17 -13.51
C ALA A 31 -3.06 2.84 -14.82
N GLY A 32 -2.18 2.22 -15.63
CA GLY A 32 -1.72 2.73 -16.93
C GLY A 32 -0.42 3.55 -16.87
N ILE A 33 0.30 3.54 -15.75
CA ILE A 33 1.61 4.18 -15.61
C ILE A 33 2.70 3.18 -15.99
N ARG A 34 3.56 3.51 -16.96
CA ARG A 34 4.69 2.65 -17.31
C ARG A 34 5.80 2.83 -16.30
N THR A 35 6.08 1.81 -15.50
CA THR A 35 7.10 1.88 -14.45
C THR A 35 8.40 1.21 -14.89
N TRP A 36 9.52 1.76 -14.44
CA TRP A 36 10.78 1.03 -14.45
C TRP A 36 11.21 0.74 -13.01
N LEU A 37 11.28 -0.54 -12.68
CA LEU A 37 11.83 -1.03 -11.42
C LEU A 37 13.15 -1.73 -11.72
N ASP A 38 14.20 -1.45 -10.95
CA ASP A 38 15.53 -2.01 -11.21
C ASP A 38 15.51 -3.56 -11.20
N GLU A 39 15.52 -4.15 -12.40
CA GLU A 39 15.36 -5.59 -12.61
C GLU A 39 16.67 -6.37 -12.45
N ARG A 40 17.82 -5.70 -12.29
CA ARG A 40 19.12 -6.38 -12.23
C ARG A 40 19.84 -5.93 -10.98
N GLN A 41 19.96 -6.83 -10.00
CA GLN A 41 20.96 -6.66 -8.95
C GLN A 41 22.33 -6.54 -9.62
N PHE A 42 22.80 -5.32 -9.84
CA PHE A 42 24.15 -5.08 -10.33
C PHE A 42 25.11 -5.64 -9.29
N LYS A 43 25.97 -6.56 -9.73
CA LYS A 43 27.00 -7.10 -8.84
C LYS A 43 28.12 -6.08 -8.72
N GLY A 44 28.75 -6.00 -7.56
CA GLY A 44 29.92 -5.13 -7.39
C GLY A 44 30.98 -5.43 -8.45
N GLY A 45 31.35 -4.43 -9.24
CA GLY A 45 32.29 -4.54 -10.37
C GLY A 45 31.64 -4.44 -11.76
N ASP A 46 30.31 -4.52 -11.85
CA ASP A 46 29.60 -4.24 -13.10
C ASP A 46 29.73 -2.75 -13.43
N HIS A 47 30.27 -2.44 -14.62
CA HIS A 47 30.11 -1.10 -15.17
C HIS A 47 28.63 -0.90 -15.45
N TRP A 48 28.12 0.28 -15.12
CA TRP A 48 26.74 0.68 -15.38
C TRP A 48 26.29 0.17 -16.75
N PRO A 49 25.24 -0.64 -16.83
CA PRO A 49 24.67 -0.92 -18.13
C PRO A 49 24.20 0.41 -18.68
N GLY A 50 24.70 0.82 -19.85
CA GLY A 50 24.29 2.08 -20.50
C GLY A 50 22.77 2.29 -20.53
N LYS A 51 22.01 1.18 -20.56
CA LYS A 51 20.55 1.15 -20.45
C LYS A 51 19.98 1.87 -19.21
N LEU A 52 20.64 1.82 -18.05
CA LEU A 52 20.16 2.54 -16.85
C LEU A 52 20.26 4.06 -17.05
N TYR A 53 21.39 4.54 -17.57
CA TYR A 53 21.55 5.97 -17.89
C TYR A 53 20.56 6.41 -18.97
N GLU A 54 20.37 5.62 -20.02
CA GLU A 54 19.38 5.89 -21.07
C GLU A 54 17.96 6.00 -20.50
N ILE A 55 17.59 5.14 -19.54
CA ILE A 55 16.28 5.19 -18.90
C ILE A 55 16.15 6.44 -18.03
N LEU A 56 17.16 6.75 -17.22
CA LEU A 56 17.17 7.97 -16.40
C LEU A 56 17.16 9.24 -17.27
N ASP A 57 17.82 9.20 -18.43
CA ASP A 57 17.81 10.25 -19.44
C ASP A 57 16.41 10.46 -20.04
N ASN A 58 15.67 9.37 -20.23
CA ASN A 58 14.37 9.37 -20.87
C ASN A 58 13.19 9.39 -19.90
N THR A 59 13.41 9.46 -18.58
CA THR A 59 12.35 9.47 -17.57
C THR A 59 12.20 10.86 -16.94
N ASP A 60 10.97 11.39 -16.91
CA ASP A 60 10.69 12.73 -16.35
C ASP A 60 10.37 12.73 -14.87
N THR A 61 9.96 11.59 -14.31
CA THR A 61 9.52 11.48 -12.92
C THR A 61 10.27 10.36 -12.22
N VAL A 62 10.77 10.64 -11.03
CA VAL A 62 11.45 9.66 -10.20
C VAL A 62 10.74 9.58 -8.87
N PHE A 63 10.27 8.38 -8.55
CA PHE A 63 9.74 8.02 -7.25
C PHE A 63 10.88 7.51 -6.39
N PHE A 64 11.23 8.29 -5.37
CA PHE A 64 12.35 7.99 -4.48
C PHE A 64 11.82 7.42 -3.17
N PHE A 65 11.78 6.08 -3.07
CA PHE A 65 11.25 5.36 -1.93
C PHE A 65 12.25 5.31 -0.78
N LEU A 66 11.75 5.61 0.41
CA LEU A 66 12.46 5.60 1.68
C LEU A 66 11.75 4.62 2.62
N GLY A 67 12.40 3.50 2.95
CA GLY A 67 11.93 2.54 3.94
C GLY A 67 12.56 2.72 5.31
N ILE A 68 12.14 1.88 6.27
CA ILE A 68 12.77 1.78 7.60
C ILE A 68 14.25 1.38 7.52
N ASN A 69 14.63 0.71 6.44
CA ASN A 69 15.99 0.31 6.13
C ASN A 69 16.86 1.50 5.68
N GLY A 70 16.26 2.70 5.62
CA GLY A 70 16.90 3.90 5.15
C GLY A 70 17.25 3.81 3.68
N VAL A 71 18.21 4.65 3.30
CA VAL A 71 18.76 4.69 1.95
C VAL A 71 19.69 3.48 1.80
N GLY A 72 19.32 2.54 0.93
CA GLY A 72 20.09 1.31 0.67
C GLY A 72 21.49 1.53 0.12
N PRO A 73 22.23 0.45 -0.18
CA PRO A 73 23.49 0.55 -0.93
C PRO A 73 23.18 0.81 -2.41
N TRP A 74 22.66 2.01 -2.68
CA TRP A 74 22.73 2.62 -4.00
C TRP A 74 24.19 2.89 -4.23
N GLN A 75 24.79 2.32 -5.29
CA GLN A 75 26.17 2.65 -5.60
C GLN A 75 26.26 4.18 -5.71
N ASP A 76 27.22 4.80 -5.02
CA ASP A 76 27.25 6.27 -4.86
C ASP A 76 27.06 7.02 -6.18
N ALA A 77 27.60 6.45 -7.26
CA ALA A 77 27.44 6.94 -8.62
C ALA A 77 25.98 7.12 -9.07
N GLU A 78 25.04 6.25 -8.66
CA GLU A 78 23.64 6.25 -9.13
C GLU A 78 22.86 7.46 -8.63
N ILE A 79 22.94 7.64 -7.31
CA ILE A 79 22.44 8.85 -6.66
C ILE A 79 23.18 10.06 -7.23
N ASP A 80 24.50 9.99 -7.40
CA ASP A 80 25.28 11.13 -7.86
C ASP A 80 24.90 11.54 -9.29
N TYR A 81 24.65 10.58 -10.20
CA TYR A 81 24.19 10.90 -11.55
C TYR A 81 22.80 11.55 -11.53
N LEU A 82 21.85 10.93 -10.82
CA LEU A 82 20.49 11.46 -10.73
C LEU A 82 20.47 12.85 -10.05
N HIS A 83 21.26 12.99 -8.98
CA HIS A 83 21.45 14.22 -8.24
C HIS A 83 22.10 15.29 -9.11
N ASN A 84 23.20 14.98 -9.80
CA ASN A 84 23.88 15.90 -10.69
C ASN A 84 22.95 16.35 -11.80
N ARG A 85 22.20 15.44 -12.42
CA ARG A 85 21.18 15.78 -13.41
C ARG A 85 20.12 16.73 -12.83
N TYR A 86 19.59 16.42 -11.64
CA TYR A 86 18.59 17.26 -10.96
C TYR A 86 19.14 18.65 -10.60
N ILE A 87 20.37 18.74 -10.10
CA ILE A 87 21.00 20.02 -9.75
C ILE A 87 21.38 20.81 -11.00
N SER A 88 21.97 20.16 -12.01
CA SER A 88 22.35 20.77 -13.29
C SER A 88 21.14 21.28 -14.08
N SER A 89 19.97 20.65 -13.93
CA SER A 89 18.70 21.14 -14.49
C SER A 89 18.04 22.24 -13.67
N ARG A 90 18.74 22.81 -12.67
CA ARG A 90 18.18 23.79 -11.71
C ARG A 90 16.97 23.27 -10.96
N ARG A 91 16.98 21.98 -10.59
CA ARG A 91 15.90 21.28 -9.88
C ARG A 91 14.61 21.18 -10.67
N GLN A 92 14.68 21.17 -12.01
CA GLN A 92 13.52 21.11 -12.89
C GLN A 92 13.30 19.73 -13.53
N SER A 93 14.37 18.96 -13.73
CA SER A 93 14.29 17.62 -14.34
C SER A 93 15.40 16.67 -13.87
N PRO A 94 15.07 15.40 -13.54
CA PRO A 94 13.72 14.84 -13.46
C PRO A 94 12.97 15.39 -12.24
N ARG A 95 11.64 15.33 -12.26
CA ARG A 95 10.80 15.61 -11.09
C ARG A 95 11.01 14.49 -10.07
N ILE A 96 11.73 14.79 -8.99
CA ILE A 96 11.93 13.85 -7.88
C ILE A 96 10.77 13.97 -6.90
N VAL A 97 10.14 12.85 -6.58
CA VAL A 97 9.06 12.73 -5.57
C VAL A 97 9.53 11.78 -4.47
N PRO A 98 9.88 12.30 -3.29
CA PRO A 98 10.21 11.44 -2.14
C PRO A 98 8.95 10.73 -1.64
N ILE A 99 9.07 9.43 -1.36
CA ILE A 99 7.97 8.60 -0.88
C ILE A 99 8.42 7.87 0.39
N LEU A 100 7.72 8.11 1.49
CA LEU A 100 7.94 7.41 2.76
C LEU A 100 7.10 6.13 2.75
N LEU A 101 7.77 4.97 2.83
CA LEU A 101 7.11 3.68 3.05
C LEU A 101 6.66 3.55 4.51
N PRO A 102 5.78 2.57 4.84
CA PRO A 102 5.27 2.41 6.19
C PRO A 102 6.38 2.35 7.25
N GLY A 103 6.30 3.25 8.23
CA GLY A 103 7.25 3.34 9.35
C GLY A 103 8.56 4.08 9.03
N ALA A 104 8.79 4.54 7.80
CA ALA A 104 9.98 5.29 7.44
C ALA A 104 9.96 6.74 7.96
N SER A 105 11.16 7.32 8.17
CA SER A 105 11.33 8.74 8.51
C SER A 105 12.32 9.42 7.56
N ILE A 106 12.02 10.67 7.21
CA ILE A 106 12.86 11.55 6.41
C ILE A 106 14.10 12.07 7.19
N ASP A 107 14.13 11.89 8.52
CA ASP A 107 15.16 12.49 9.36
C ASP A 107 16.52 11.83 9.17
N ASN A 108 16.52 10.52 8.89
CA ASN A 108 17.70 9.66 8.79
C ASN A 108 18.26 9.58 7.36
N LEU A 109 18.36 10.72 6.67
CA LEU A 109 18.95 10.80 5.33
C LEU A 109 20.46 11.11 5.37
N PRO A 110 21.26 10.52 4.48
CA PRO A 110 22.63 10.97 4.23
C PRO A 110 22.67 12.44 3.84
N SER A 111 23.72 13.17 4.24
CA SER A 111 23.83 14.63 4.00
C SER A 111 23.64 15.04 2.55
N LYS A 112 24.10 14.21 1.59
CA LYS A 112 23.92 14.45 0.14
C LYS A 112 22.46 14.44 -0.33
N LEU A 113 21.56 13.84 0.45
CA LEU A 113 20.13 13.75 0.18
C LEU A 113 19.29 14.74 1.02
N ASN A 114 19.92 15.63 1.80
CA ASN A 114 19.17 16.60 2.63
C ASN A 114 18.22 17.49 1.82
N TYR A 115 18.50 17.73 0.53
CA TYR A 115 17.60 18.48 -0.34
C TYR A 115 16.22 17.80 -0.50
N LEU A 116 16.10 16.48 -0.26
CA LEU A 116 14.81 15.79 -0.27
C LEU A 116 13.88 16.29 0.84
N LYS A 117 14.43 16.84 1.94
CA LYS A 117 13.65 17.47 3.02
C LYS A 117 13.00 18.79 2.58
N GLU A 118 13.49 19.40 1.50
CA GLU A 118 12.93 20.61 0.91
C GLU A 118 11.82 20.30 -0.12
N ILE A 119 11.62 19.03 -0.46
CA ILE A 119 10.62 18.57 -1.42
C ILE A 119 9.42 18.00 -0.67
N GLN A 120 8.21 18.30 -1.12
CA GLN A 120 7.01 17.69 -0.59
C GLN A 120 7.03 16.17 -0.83
N PHE A 121 6.97 15.40 0.25
CA PHE A 121 6.95 13.94 0.21
C PHE A 121 5.53 13.38 0.24
N VAL A 122 5.37 12.16 -0.24
CA VAL A 122 4.15 11.35 -0.10
C VAL A 122 4.39 10.28 0.94
N THR A 123 3.49 10.13 1.90
CA THR A 123 3.53 9.03 2.87
C THR A 123 2.57 7.93 2.45
N LEU A 124 3.07 6.69 2.47
CA LEU A 124 2.27 5.48 2.30
C LEU A 124 2.20 4.78 3.66
N ASP A 125 1.02 4.74 4.24
CA ASP A 125 0.77 4.11 5.54
C ASP A 125 0.43 2.62 5.36
N ASN A 126 -0.21 2.28 4.24
CA ASN A 126 -0.57 0.92 3.89
C ASN A 126 -0.45 0.72 2.38
N LEU A 127 0.44 -0.19 1.97
CA LEU A 127 0.69 -0.49 0.56
C LEU A 127 -0.54 -1.05 -0.17
N ASP A 128 -1.51 -1.60 0.56
CA ASP A 128 -2.81 -2.07 0.06
C ASP A 128 -3.92 -1.02 0.10
N SER A 129 -3.63 0.15 0.66
CA SER A 129 -4.56 1.28 0.65
C SER A 129 -4.63 1.90 -0.74
N TYR A 130 -5.85 1.97 -1.24
CA TYR A 130 -6.17 2.66 -2.49
C TYR A 130 -5.88 4.18 -2.40
N ASP A 131 -6.11 4.78 -1.24
CA ASP A 131 -5.84 6.20 -0.99
C ASP A 131 -4.34 6.51 -1.18
N ASP A 132 -3.48 5.60 -0.73
CA ASP A 132 -2.03 5.77 -0.81
C ASP A 132 -1.52 5.67 -2.25
N ILE A 133 -2.04 4.73 -3.04
CA ILE A 133 -1.72 4.64 -4.48
C ILE A 133 -2.28 5.86 -5.23
N SER A 134 -3.46 6.35 -4.86
CA SER A 134 -4.07 7.54 -5.48
C SER A 134 -3.19 8.79 -5.31
N LYS A 135 -2.54 8.96 -4.15
CA LYS A 135 -1.56 10.04 -3.93
C LYS A 135 -0.41 9.99 -4.93
N LEU A 136 0.06 8.79 -5.28
CA LEU A 136 1.10 8.60 -6.29
C LEU A 136 0.58 8.90 -7.70
N LEU A 137 -0.64 8.48 -8.02
CA LEU A 137 -1.26 8.75 -9.32
C LEU A 137 -1.48 10.25 -9.56
N GLN A 138 -1.78 11.03 -8.50
CA GLN A 138 -1.94 12.48 -8.57
C GLN A 138 -0.71 13.21 -9.14
N VAL A 139 0.48 12.62 -9.02
CA VAL A 139 1.71 13.18 -9.61
C VAL A 139 1.58 13.34 -11.13
N PHE A 140 0.86 12.44 -11.80
CA PHE A 140 0.71 12.39 -13.25
C PHE A 140 -0.52 13.13 -13.79
N THR A 141 -1.38 13.69 -12.93
CA THR A 141 -2.72 14.20 -13.29
C THR A 141 -2.71 15.59 -13.92
N ASN A 142 -1.58 16.30 -13.94
CA ASN A 142 -1.41 17.55 -14.68
C ASN A 142 -1.21 17.36 -16.20
N ASN A 143 -1.46 16.15 -16.73
CA ASN A 143 -1.32 15.80 -18.15
C ASN A 143 -2.71 15.46 -18.75
N SER A 144 -3.33 16.42 -19.44
CA SER A 144 -4.75 16.40 -19.86
C SER A 144 -5.16 15.23 -20.77
N GLN A 145 -4.21 14.54 -21.41
CA GLN A 145 -4.49 13.39 -22.28
C GLN A 145 -4.65 12.04 -21.55
N LYS A 146 -4.25 11.95 -20.27
CA LYS A 146 -4.33 10.68 -19.51
C LYS A 146 -5.49 10.63 -18.49
N GLN A 147 -6.27 11.71 -18.31
CA GLN A 147 -7.33 11.82 -17.30
C GLN A 147 -8.45 10.76 -17.40
N THR A 148 -8.88 10.37 -18.61
CA THR A 148 -10.05 9.46 -18.76
C THR A 148 -9.74 8.02 -18.38
N SER A 149 -8.52 7.52 -18.61
CA SER A 149 -8.15 6.14 -18.25
C SER A 149 -8.01 5.96 -16.73
N TYR A 150 -7.55 6.98 -16.02
CA TYR A 150 -7.35 6.89 -14.57
C TYR A 150 -8.64 6.84 -13.78
N TYR A 151 -9.65 7.66 -14.13
CA TYR A 151 -10.94 7.63 -13.44
C TYR A 151 -11.67 6.29 -13.61
N VAL A 152 -11.57 5.68 -14.79
CA VAL A 152 -12.17 4.36 -15.05
C VAL A 152 -11.47 3.26 -14.25
N ASN A 153 -10.12 3.24 -14.27
CA ASN A 153 -9.35 2.27 -13.50
C ASN A 153 -9.56 2.43 -11.98
N THR A 154 -9.65 3.67 -11.49
CA THR A 154 -9.97 4.02 -10.09
C THR A 154 -11.30 3.42 -9.62
N LEU A 155 -12.33 3.50 -10.46
CA LEU A 155 -13.64 2.94 -10.17
C LEU A 155 -13.59 1.41 -10.12
N ASP A 156 -12.91 0.76 -11.05
CA ASP A 156 -12.75 -0.70 -11.07
C ASP A 156 -12.03 -1.22 -9.81
N PHE A 157 -10.96 -0.54 -9.37
CA PHE A 157 -10.25 -0.91 -8.14
C PHE A 157 -11.10 -0.73 -6.87
N THR A 158 -11.88 0.35 -6.81
CA THR A 158 -12.77 0.63 -5.68
C THR A 158 -13.87 -0.43 -5.60
N GLN A 159 -14.46 -0.80 -6.74
CA GLN A 159 -15.45 -1.87 -6.83
C GLN A 159 -14.87 -3.23 -6.44
N GLU A 160 -13.66 -3.57 -6.87
CA GLU A 160 -12.99 -4.80 -6.43
C GLU A 160 -12.74 -4.83 -4.91
N LYS A 161 -12.31 -3.71 -4.32
CA LYS A 161 -12.07 -3.61 -2.88
C LYS A 161 -13.38 -3.76 -2.10
N ILE A 162 -14.44 -3.06 -2.53
CA ILE A 162 -15.78 -3.21 -1.96
C ILE A 162 -16.22 -4.69 -2.05
N GLY A 163 -15.99 -5.35 -3.18
CA GLY A 163 -16.31 -6.78 -3.35
C GLY A 163 -15.49 -7.73 -2.46
N ARG A 164 -14.26 -7.38 -2.09
CA ARG A 164 -13.48 -8.12 -1.07
C ARG A 164 -14.07 -7.91 0.33
N LEU A 165 -14.26 -6.65 0.72
CA LEU A 165 -14.83 -6.30 2.04
C LEU A 165 -16.23 -6.88 2.25
N GLN A 166 -17.07 -6.91 1.22
CA GLN A 166 -18.40 -7.53 1.28
C GLN A 166 -18.34 -9.05 1.53
N ARG A 167 -17.33 -9.74 0.98
CA ARG A 167 -17.13 -11.17 1.25
C ARG A 167 -16.70 -11.41 2.70
N ASP A 168 -15.76 -10.62 3.20
CA ASP A 168 -15.30 -10.72 4.59
C ASP A 168 -16.44 -10.38 5.57
N LEU A 169 -17.24 -9.36 5.25
CA LEU A 169 -18.44 -9.00 6.01
C LEU A 169 -19.44 -10.17 6.08
N SER A 170 -19.72 -10.81 4.95
CA SER A 170 -20.61 -11.97 4.89
C SER A 170 -20.08 -13.15 5.72
N LEU A 171 -18.77 -13.38 5.71
CA LEU A 171 -18.13 -14.42 6.51
C LEU A 171 -18.22 -14.13 8.01
N ALA A 172 -17.91 -12.90 8.43
CA ALA A 172 -17.98 -12.48 9.83
C ALA A 172 -19.42 -12.56 10.37
N GLN A 173 -20.41 -12.12 9.59
CA GLN A 173 -21.84 -12.26 9.91
C GLN A 173 -22.24 -13.73 10.06
N LYS A 174 -21.78 -14.60 9.16
CA LYS A 174 -22.04 -16.05 9.26
C LYS A 174 -21.46 -16.63 10.55
N GLN A 175 -20.23 -16.26 10.91
CA GLN A 175 -19.58 -16.72 12.14
C GLN A 175 -20.32 -16.25 13.39
N SER A 176 -20.76 -14.99 13.44
CA SER A 176 -21.57 -14.47 14.54
C SER A 176 -22.92 -15.21 14.67
N ASN A 177 -23.60 -15.46 13.55
CA ASN A 177 -24.86 -16.20 13.52
C ASN A 177 -24.70 -17.65 14.01
N GLU A 178 -23.64 -18.36 13.60
CA GLU A 178 -23.36 -19.71 14.08
C GLU A 178 -23.07 -19.73 15.59
N LEU A 179 -22.31 -18.75 16.10
CA LEU A 179 -22.06 -18.63 17.54
C LEU A 179 -23.34 -18.30 18.32
N THR A 180 -24.24 -17.51 17.74
CA THR A 180 -25.55 -17.22 18.35
C THR A 180 -26.38 -18.49 18.52
N LYS A 181 -26.37 -19.39 17.52
CA LYS A 181 -27.03 -20.71 17.65
C LYS A 181 -26.43 -21.52 18.79
N VAL A 182 -25.09 -21.64 18.84
CA VAL A 182 -24.38 -22.36 19.92
C VAL A 182 -24.71 -21.79 21.30
N ILE A 183 -24.75 -20.46 21.43
CA ILE A 183 -25.12 -19.80 22.69
C ILE A 183 -26.55 -20.13 23.08
N ASN A 184 -27.49 -20.12 22.14
CA ASN A 184 -28.89 -20.48 22.41
C ASN A 184 -29.01 -21.95 22.84
N ASP A 185 -28.31 -22.88 22.17
CA ASP A 185 -28.28 -24.29 22.56
C ASP A 185 -27.76 -24.48 24.00
N ILE A 186 -26.74 -23.72 24.40
CA ILE A 186 -26.22 -23.71 25.78
C ILE A 186 -27.27 -23.18 26.75
N VAL A 187 -27.96 -22.10 26.40
CA VAL A 187 -29.03 -21.51 27.25
C VAL A 187 -30.19 -22.49 27.42
N ASP A 188 -30.59 -23.19 26.36
CA ASP A 188 -31.61 -24.23 26.42
C ASP A 188 -31.17 -25.39 27.32
N GLU A 189 -29.90 -25.80 27.22
CA GLU A 189 -29.33 -26.82 28.12
C GLU A 189 -29.29 -26.35 29.58
N MET A 190 -28.95 -25.08 29.84
CA MET A 190 -28.99 -24.50 31.19
C MET A 190 -30.41 -24.56 31.76
N ASN A 191 -31.42 -24.17 30.97
CA ASN A 191 -32.82 -24.21 31.37
C ASN A 191 -33.32 -25.63 31.67
N ALA A 192 -32.81 -26.64 30.95
CA ALA A 192 -33.15 -28.04 31.20
C ALA A 192 -32.51 -28.62 32.47
N ASN A 193 -31.42 -28.02 32.98
CA ASN A 193 -30.59 -28.58 34.05
C ASN A 193 -30.43 -27.65 35.27
N ILE A 194 -31.45 -26.84 35.60
CA ILE A 194 -31.39 -25.78 36.63
C ILE A 194 -30.90 -26.28 38.01
N GLY A 195 -31.20 -27.54 38.37
CA GLY A 195 -30.84 -28.12 39.68
C GLY A 195 -29.39 -28.60 39.84
N ASP A 196 -28.60 -28.68 38.76
CA ASP A 196 -27.22 -29.19 38.80
C ASP A 196 -26.21 -28.04 38.81
N ALA A 197 -25.79 -27.62 40.00
CA ALA A 197 -24.89 -26.49 40.19
C ALA A 197 -23.54 -26.64 39.48
N ILE A 198 -22.98 -27.86 39.40
CA ILE A 198 -21.70 -28.10 38.73
C ILE A 198 -21.88 -27.95 37.22
N ARG A 199 -22.97 -28.50 36.67
CA ARG A 199 -23.28 -28.36 35.25
C ARG A 199 -23.57 -26.91 34.88
N GLN A 200 -24.36 -26.19 35.68
CA GLN A 200 -24.63 -24.76 35.47
C GLN A 200 -23.34 -23.94 35.41
N HIS A 201 -22.40 -24.17 36.34
CA HIS A 201 -21.13 -23.47 36.34
C HIS A 201 -20.31 -23.70 35.06
N ASN A 202 -20.26 -24.94 34.56
CA ASN A 202 -19.56 -25.26 33.33
C ASN A 202 -20.23 -24.66 32.09
N LEU A 203 -21.56 -24.69 32.03
CA LEU A 203 -22.35 -24.10 30.94
C LEU A 203 -22.20 -22.58 30.90
N ASP A 204 -22.26 -21.92 32.05
CA ASP A 204 -22.06 -20.46 32.15
C ASP A 204 -20.66 -20.04 31.66
N LYS A 205 -19.62 -20.78 32.06
CA LYS A 205 -18.25 -20.56 31.57
C LYS A 205 -18.15 -20.74 30.05
N ASN A 206 -18.79 -21.77 29.49
CA ASN A 206 -18.81 -22.02 28.05
C ASN A 206 -19.58 -20.93 27.30
N LYS A 207 -20.76 -20.55 27.80
CA LYS A 207 -21.58 -19.46 27.26
C LYS A 207 -20.77 -18.18 27.16
N LYS A 208 -20.15 -17.75 28.26
CA LYS A 208 -19.31 -16.54 28.30
C LYS A 208 -18.19 -16.58 27.27
N LYS A 209 -17.51 -17.72 27.12
CA LYS A 209 -16.46 -17.91 26.11
C LYS A 209 -16.99 -17.72 24.68
N PHE A 210 -18.17 -18.25 24.37
CA PHE A 210 -18.76 -18.10 23.03
C PHE A 210 -19.31 -16.69 22.80
N GLU A 211 -19.86 -16.04 23.83
CA GLU A 211 -20.29 -14.62 23.78
C GLU A 211 -19.11 -13.68 23.52
N GLU A 212 -17.98 -13.87 24.19
CA GLU A 212 -16.76 -13.10 23.93
C GLU A 212 -16.30 -13.25 22.47
N LYS A 213 -16.31 -14.48 21.94
CA LYS A 213 -15.96 -14.74 20.55
C LYS A 213 -16.98 -14.13 19.57
N ARG A 214 -18.27 -14.19 19.87
CA ARG A 214 -19.32 -13.57 19.05
C ARG A 214 -19.13 -12.06 18.99
N ASN A 215 -18.89 -11.42 20.13
CA ASN A 215 -18.65 -9.98 20.22
C ASN A 215 -17.45 -9.54 19.37
N GLN A 216 -16.39 -10.35 19.25
CA GLN A 216 -15.26 -10.07 18.35
C GLN A 216 -15.71 -10.04 16.88
N HIS A 217 -16.53 -11.00 16.46
CA HIS A 217 -17.08 -11.02 15.11
C HIS A 217 -18.06 -9.86 14.86
N ASP A 218 -18.88 -9.49 15.85
CA ASP A 218 -19.80 -8.35 15.76
C ASP A 218 -19.04 -7.03 15.59
N GLN A 219 -17.95 -6.83 16.33
CA GLN A 219 -17.06 -5.67 16.17
C GLN A 219 -16.42 -5.61 14.78
N GLU A 220 -15.99 -6.76 14.24
CA GLU A 220 -15.43 -6.82 12.89
C GLU A 220 -16.50 -6.52 11.82
N VAL A 221 -17.75 -6.97 12.02
CA VAL A 221 -18.89 -6.62 11.16
C VAL A 221 -19.09 -5.10 11.13
N GLU A 222 -19.14 -4.44 12.29
CA GLU A 222 -19.30 -2.98 12.38
C GLU A 222 -18.16 -2.24 11.68
N ARG A 223 -16.92 -2.69 11.90
CA ARG A 223 -15.72 -2.13 11.25
C ARG A 223 -15.80 -2.24 9.73
N LEU A 224 -16.11 -3.43 9.21
CA LEU A 224 -16.20 -3.68 7.77
C LEU A 224 -17.35 -2.88 7.13
N GLN A 225 -18.51 -2.77 7.79
CA GLN A 225 -19.62 -1.94 7.32
C GLN A 225 -19.25 -0.45 7.24
N ALA A 226 -18.53 0.05 8.25
CA ALA A 226 -18.06 1.44 8.27
C ALA A 226 -17.06 1.70 7.12
N GLU A 227 -16.15 0.77 6.86
CA GLU A 227 -15.18 0.91 5.76
C GLU A 227 -15.86 0.87 4.38
N ILE A 228 -16.78 -0.09 4.16
CA ILE A 228 -17.56 -0.16 2.91
C ILE A 228 -18.35 1.13 2.70
N SER A 229 -19.00 1.64 3.73
CA SER A 229 -19.80 2.87 3.64
C SER A 229 -18.94 4.08 3.28
N ARG A 230 -17.73 4.20 3.85
CA ARG A 230 -16.77 5.26 3.49
C ARG A 230 -16.34 5.17 2.03
N LEU A 231 -16.07 3.96 1.53
CA LEU A 231 -15.64 3.74 0.14
C LEU A 231 -16.76 3.91 -0.89
N ALA A 232 -18.02 3.70 -0.50
CA ALA A 232 -19.17 3.84 -1.39
C ALA A 232 -19.66 5.29 -1.54
N HIS A 233 -19.32 6.18 -0.60
CA HIS A 233 -19.81 7.57 -0.56
C HIS A 233 -18.70 8.63 -0.70
N GLY A 234 -17.43 8.21 -0.80
CA GLY A 234 -16.27 9.09 -1.06
C GLY A 234 -15.87 9.07 -2.52
#